data_AF-E3JCR0-F1
#
_entry.id   AF-E3JCR0-F1
#
_cell.length_a   1.000
_cell.length_b   1.000
_cell.length_c   1.000
_cell.angle_alpha   90.00
_cell.angle_beta   90.00
_cell.angle_gamma   90.00
#
_symmetry.space_group_name_H-M   'P 1'
#
loop_
_entity.id
_entity.type
_entity.pdbx_description
1 polymer ?
#
loop_
_entity_poly.entity_id
_entity_poly.type
_entity_poly.pdbx_seq_one_letter_code
_entity_poly.pdbx_strand_id
1 'polypeptide(L)'
;MGAAGGDSSAASASAHRSAPTPSDDEARHGPAGHPCEHQPACPTADALDRDAARSVRTHPDQGWSLLCNGVILFEDTGEILPTGWTVEPRRGPARSAGSRVARPPAPRRSTTGVPAAV
;
A
#
# COMPACT_ATOMS: atom_id res chain seq x y z
N MET A 1 -45.05 39.57 0.02
CA MET A 1 -45.10 38.43 -0.92
C MET A 1 -44.48 38.90 -2.22
N GLY A 2 -43.22 38.54 -2.48
CA GLY A 2 -42.43 38.98 -3.64
C GLY A 2 -41.26 38.01 -3.82
N ALA A 3 -41.02 37.60 -5.05
CA ALA A 3 -40.39 36.35 -5.47
C ALA A 3 -38.90 36.48 -5.86
N ALA A 4 -38.36 35.34 -6.34
CA ALA A 4 -37.09 35.06 -7.04
C ALA A 4 -35.91 34.72 -6.10
N GLY A 5 -35.27 33.55 -6.15
CA GLY A 5 -34.83 32.78 -7.33
C GLY A 5 -33.60 33.49 -7.92
N GLY A 6 -32.37 32.98 -7.99
CA GLY A 6 -31.85 31.63 -7.86
C GLY A 6 -31.24 31.23 -9.20
N ASP A 7 -30.00 31.65 -9.51
CA ASP A 7 -29.05 31.16 -10.53
C ASP A 7 -27.83 32.14 -10.51
N SER A 8 -26.59 31.89 -10.93
CA SER A 8 -25.94 30.81 -11.67
C SER A 8 -24.46 30.77 -11.29
N SER A 9 -23.97 29.55 -11.14
CA SER A 9 -22.61 29.06 -11.35
C SER A 9 -21.65 30.01 -12.09
N ALA A 10 -20.65 30.52 -11.36
CA ALA A 10 -19.40 30.91 -12.01
C ALA A 10 -18.71 29.63 -12.50
N ALA A 11 -18.74 29.43 -13.81
CA ALA A 11 -18.08 28.35 -14.52
C ALA A 11 -16.59 28.35 -14.19
N SER A 12 -16.15 27.37 -13.39
CA SER A 12 -14.74 27.01 -13.29
C SER A 12 -14.30 26.46 -14.64
N ALA A 13 -13.68 27.34 -15.44
CA ALA A 13 -13.00 26.96 -16.67
C ALA A 13 -12.00 25.84 -16.35
N SER A 14 -12.35 24.63 -16.76
CA SER A 14 -11.48 23.46 -16.68
C SER A 14 -10.35 23.67 -17.68
N ALA A 15 -9.27 24.27 -17.20
CA ALA A 15 -7.99 24.27 -17.89
C ALA A 15 -7.50 22.81 -17.93
N HIS A 16 -7.84 22.14 -19.05
CA HIS A 16 -7.02 21.18 -19.78
C HIS A 16 -5.62 21.01 -19.15
N ARG A 17 -5.47 20.01 -18.26
CA ARG A 17 -4.15 19.63 -17.78
C ARG A 17 -3.38 19.11 -18.98
N SER A 18 -2.38 19.88 -19.42
CA SER A 18 -1.39 19.44 -20.38
C SER A 18 -0.81 18.10 -19.91
N ALA A 19 -0.64 17.15 -20.84
CA ALA A 19 0.04 15.90 -20.56
C ALA A 19 1.45 16.21 -19.99
N PRO A 20 1.88 15.56 -18.90
CA PRO A 20 3.18 15.84 -18.32
C PRO A 20 4.30 15.46 -19.31
N THR A 21 5.27 16.36 -19.48
CA THR A 21 6.47 16.09 -20.28
C THR A 21 7.43 15.21 -19.47
N PRO A 22 8.19 14.28 -20.10
CA PRO A 22 9.11 13.39 -19.39
C PRO A 22 10.25 14.13 -18.65
N SER A 23 10.46 15.43 -18.92
CA SER A 23 11.49 16.25 -18.28
C SER A 23 11.09 16.83 -16.92
N ASP A 24 9.78 16.97 -16.64
CA ASP A 24 9.28 17.35 -15.30
C ASP A 24 9.27 16.17 -14.32
N ASP A 25 9.33 14.95 -14.86
CA ASP A 25 9.52 13.73 -14.08
C ASP A 25 10.89 13.84 -13.39
N GLU A 26 12.01 13.87 -14.11
CA GLU A 26 13.35 13.98 -13.51
C GLU A 26 13.53 15.14 -12.50
N ALA A 27 12.82 16.26 -12.68
CA ALA A 27 12.90 17.40 -11.76
C ALA A 27 12.09 17.23 -10.46
N ARG A 28 10.97 16.49 -10.46
CA ARG A 28 10.26 16.09 -9.24
C ARG A 28 10.89 14.88 -8.55
N HIS A 29 11.68 14.11 -9.29
CA HIS A 29 12.44 12.94 -8.83
C HIS A 29 13.72 13.40 -8.12
N GLY A 30 13.54 14.17 -7.05
CA GLY A 30 14.60 14.82 -6.28
C GLY A 30 15.83 13.91 -6.09
N PRO A 31 17.04 14.49 -6.16
CA PRO A 31 18.28 13.78 -6.44
C PRO A 31 18.44 12.58 -5.48
N ALA A 32 18.48 11.39 -6.08
CA ALA A 32 19.02 10.14 -5.56
C ALA A 32 19.33 10.13 -4.04
N GLY A 33 18.30 9.99 -3.19
CA GLY A 33 18.45 9.81 -1.75
C GLY A 33 19.05 11.03 -1.02
N HIS A 34 18.41 11.45 0.07
CA HIS A 34 18.99 12.53 0.87
C HIS A 34 20.37 12.10 1.41
N PRO A 35 21.44 12.88 1.21
CA PRO A 35 22.74 12.56 1.79
C PRO A 35 22.58 12.60 3.32
N CYS A 36 22.82 11.47 3.96
CA CYS A 36 22.69 11.33 5.40
C CYS A 36 24.06 11.07 6.04
N GLU A 37 24.27 11.58 7.25
CA GLU A 37 25.55 11.51 7.97
C GLU A 37 25.75 10.17 8.71
N HIS A 38 25.04 9.12 8.32
CA HIS A 38 25.11 7.83 8.97
C HIS A 38 26.42 7.11 8.64
N GLN A 39 27.02 6.48 9.66
CA GLN A 39 28.15 5.57 9.50
C GLN A 39 27.74 4.16 9.97
N PRO A 40 27.88 3.11 9.14
CA PRO A 40 28.31 3.14 7.73
C PRO A 40 27.33 3.92 6.84
N ALA A 41 27.84 4.40 5.70
CA ALA A 41 27.06 5.15 4.71
C ALA A 41 25.82 4.35 4.29
N CYS A 42 24.66 5.01 4.20
CA CYS A 42 23.43 4.35 3.81
C CYS A 42 23.40 4.09 2.29
N PRO A 43 22.81 2.97 1.85
CA PRO A 43 22.62 2.68 0.44
C PRO A 43 21.65 3.67 -0.20
N THR A 44 21.80 3.89 -1.50
CA THR A 44 20.89 4.72 -2.29
C THR A 44 19.53 4.04 -2.43
N ALA A 45 18.50 4.82 -2.80
CA ALA A 45 17.16 4.27 -3.02
C ALA A 45 17.09 3.28 -4.19
N ASP A 46 17.99 3.36 -5.17
CA ASP A 46 17.99 2.45 -6.33
C ASP A 46 18.73 1.12 -6.04
N ALA A 47 19.54 1.08 -4.98
CA ALA A 47 20.30 -0.11 -4.60
C ALA A 47 19.38 -1.29 -4.23
N LEU A 48 19.86 -2.52 -4.40
CA LEU A 48 19.07 -3.73 -4.10
C LEU A 48 18.82 -3.90 -2.59
N ASP A 49 19.74 -3.41 -1.77
CA ASP A 49 19.76 -3.41 -0.32
C ASP A 49 19.30 -2.06 0.26
N ARG A 50 18.45 -1.31 -0.47
CA ARG A 50 17.93 0.00 -0.04
C ARG A 50 17.23 -0.01 1.32
N ASP A 51 16.72 -1.16 1.75
CA ASP A 51 16.09 -1.40 3.04
C ASP A 51 17.08 -1.43 4.21
N ALA A 52 18.38 -1.52 3.95
CA ALA A 52 19.43 -1.40 4.96
C ALA A 52 19.70 0.05 5.42
N ALA A 53 19.08 1.04 4.76
CA ALA A 53 19.15 2.44 5.18
C ALA A 53 18.50 2.67 6.55
N ARG A 54 18.94 3.70 7.28
CA ARG A 54 18.45 3.98 8.64
C ARG A 54 17.03 4.55 8.62
N SER A 55 16.18 4.08 9.55
CA SER A 55 14.87 4.68 9.78
C SER A 55 15.00 6.06 10.41
N VAL A 56 14.34 7.04 9.80
CA VAL A 56 14.25 8.42 10.32
C VAL A 56 12.86 8.72 10.88
N ARG A 57 11.85 7.95 10.48
CA ARG A 57 10.53 7.90 11.11
C ARG A 57 10.00 6.48 11.10
N THR A 58 9.31 6.11 12.16
CA THR A 58 8.66 4.81 12.30
C THR A 58 7.25 5.04 12.81
N HIS A 59 6.27 4.46 12.13
CA HIS A 59 4.85 4.54 12.43
C HIS A 59 4.28 3.13 12.57
N PRO A 60 4.51 2.48 13.73
CA PRO A 60 4.12 1.08 13.93
C PRO A 60 2.59 0.92 13.85
N ASP A 61 1.81 1.88 14.36
CA ASP A 61 0.35 1.85 14.28
C ASP A 61 -0.19 1.88 12.84
N GLN A 62 0.62 2.30 11.86
CA GLN A 62 0.29 2.34 10.44
C GLN A 62 1.07 1.31 9.60
N GLY A 63 2.00 0.59 10.21
CA GLY A 63 2.79 -0.46 9.56
C GLY A 63 3.87 0.02 8.58
N TRP A 64 4.45 1.21 8.77
CA TRP A 64 5.50 1.73 7.87
C TRP A 64 6.62 2.50 8.59
N SER A 65 7.77 2.60 7.93
CA SER A 65 8.92 3.42 8.33
C SER A 65 9.47 4.19 7.13
N LEU A 66 9.81 5.46 7.33
CA LEU A 66 10.55 6.25 6.35
C LEU A 66 12.05 6.11 6.62
N LEU A 67 12.79 5.71 5.59
CA LEU A 67 14.25 5.59 5.61
C LEU A 67 14.92 6.89 5.16
N CYS A 68 16.16 7.11 5.58
CA CYS A 68 16.92 8.33 5.26
C CYS A 68 17.19 8.53 3.76
N ASN A 69 17.22 7.44 2.98
CA ASN A 69 17.31 7.48 1.52
C ASN A 69 15.96 7.79 0.83
N GLY A 70 14.90 8.06 1.61
CA GLY A 70 13.58 8.42 1.13
C GLY A 70 12.66 7.24 0.81
N VAL A 71 13.11 6.00 1.02
CA VAL A 71 12.29 4.81 0.85
C VAL A 71 11.29 4.69 2.00
N ILE A 72 10.02 4.40 1.68
CA ILE A 72 9.02 3.99 2.67
C ILE A 72 9.01 2.47 2.71
N LEU A 73 9.44 1.91 3.84
CA LEU A 73 9.45 0.47 4.09
C LEU A 73 8.21 0.07 4.88
N PHE A 74 7.46 -0.90 4.36
CA PHE A 74 6.30 -1.48 5.03
C PHE A 74 6.70 -2.72 5.84
N GLU A 75 5.93 -3.02 6.88
CA GLU A 75 6.18 -4.20 7.74
C GLU A 75 6.15 -5.53 6.99
N ASP A 76 5.45 -5.60 5.86
CA ASP A 76 5.40 -6.78 5.02
C ASP A 76 6.52 -6.85 3.97
N THR A 77 7.56 -6.02 4.11
CA THR A 77 8.70 -5.91 3.18
C THR A 77 8.35 -5.24 1.85
N GLY A 78 7.14 -4.68 1.70
CA GLY A 78 6.84 -3.78 0.58
C GLY A 78 7.65 -2.49 0.69
N GLU A 79 7.98 -1.87 -0.44
CA GLU A 79 8.71 -0.59 -0.48
C GLU A 79 8.03 0.39 -1.44
N ILE A 80 8.02 1.67 -1.08
CA ILE A 80 7.76 2.76 -2.02
C ILE A 80 9.04 3.58 -2.16
N LEU A 81 9.54 3.67 -3.39
CA LEU A 81 10.72 4.45 -3.73
C LEU A 81 10.41 5.95 -3.71
N PRO A 82 11.43 6.82 -3.58
CA PRO A 82 11.27 8.27 -3.70
C PRO A 82 10.65 8.70 -5.04
N THR A 83 10.80 7.89 -6.08
CA THR A 83 10.19 8.06 -7.41
C THR A 83 8.68 7.80 -7.41
N GLY A 84 8.12 7.28 -6.32
CA GLY A 84 6.72 6.84 -6.22
C GLY A 84 6.47 5.43 -6.73
N TRP A 85 7.49 4.72 -7.19
CA TRP A 85 7.38 3.34 -7.66
C TRP A 85 7.22 2.38 -6.48
N THR A 86 6.36 1.38 -6.63
CA THR A 86 6.11 0.35 -5.62
C THR A 86 6.90 -0.92 -5.93
N VAL A 87 7.57 -1.45 -4.90
CA VAL A 87 8.20 -2.77 -4.91
C VAL A 87 7.32 -3.71 -4.08
N GLU A 88 6.93 -4.82 -4.69
CA GLU A 88 6.08 -5.81 -4.05
C GLU A 88 6.77 -6.44 -2.83
N PRO A 89 6.03 -6.69 -1.74
CA PRO A 89 6.46 -7.51 -0.61
C PRO A 89 7.27 -8.74 -1.03
N ARG A 90 8.48 -8.88 -0.48
CA ARG A 90 9.33 -10.07 -0.64
C ARG A 90 8.78 -11.26 0.16
N ARG A 91 7.53 -11.66 -0.06
CA ARG A 91 7.00 -12.91 0.48
C ARG A 91 7.43 -14.03 -0.46
N GLY A 92 8.03 -15.09 0.09
CA GLY A 92 8.20 -16.35 -0.65
C GLY A 92 6.86 -16.73 -1.31
N PRO A 93 6.88 -17.48 -2.43
CA PRO A 93 5.71 -17.64 -3.29
C PRO A 93 4.48 -17.92 -2.44
N ALA A 94 3.46 -17.07 -2.59
CA ALA A 94 2.20 -17.25 -1.89
C ALA A 94 1.80 -18.71 -2.13
N ARG A 95 1.73 -19.50 -1.04
CA ARG A 95 1.25 -20.89 -1.12
C ARG A 95 -0.04 -20.82 -1.93
N SER A 96 0.01 -21.30 -3.16
CA SER A 96 -1.19 -21.42 -3.98
C SER A 96 -2.16 -22.17 -3.09
N ALA A 97 -3.35 -21.60 -2.84
CA ALA A 97 -4.34 -22.27 -2.02
C ALA A 97 -4.65 -23.59 -2.72
N GLY A 98 -3.92 -24.64 -2.34
CA GLY A 98 -4.12 -25.98 -2.85
C GLY A 98 -5.59 -26.27 -2.66
N SER A 99 -6.22 -26.76 -3.73
CA SER A 99 -7.63 -27.14 -3.78
C SER A 99 -8.07 -27.58 -2.38
N ARG A 100 -8.91 -26.78 -1.71
CA ARG A 100 -9.44 -27.17 -0.41
C ARG A 100 -10.19 -28.45 -0.67
N VAL A 101 -9.63 -29.59 -0.29
CA VAL A 101 -10.38 -30.84 -0.23
C VAL A 101 -11.56 -30.54 0.69
N ALA A 102 -12.77 -30.57 0.12
CA ALA A 102 -13.96 -30.31 0.88
C ALA A 102 -13.97 -31.23 2.09
N ARG A 103 -14.03 -30.66 3.29
CA ARG A 103 -14.16 -31.43 4.52
C ARG A 103 -15.40 -32.32 4.37
N PRO A 104 -15.28 -33.66 4.45
CA PRO A 104 -16.44 -34.53 4.29
C PRO A 104 -17.53 -34.13 5.30
N PRO A 105 -18.81 -34.11 4.90
CA PRO A 105 -19.88 -33.73 5.80
C PRO A 105 -19.92 -34.69 7.00
N ALA A 106 -20.11 -34.14 8.19
CA ALA A 106 -20.23 -34.94 9.40
C ALA A 106 -21.42 -35.93 9.26
N PRO A 107 -21.30 -37.16 9.77
CA PRO A 107 -22.42 -38.11 9.73
C PRO A 107 -23.60 -37.53 10.50
N ARG A 108 -24.77 -37.50 9.86
CA ARG A 108 -26.01 -37.08 10.52
C ARG A 108 -26.34 -38.10 11.61
N ARG A 109 -26.39 -37.65 12.86
CA ARG A 109 -26.86 -38.45 13.98
C ARG A 109 -28.33 -38.76 13.75
N SER A 110 -28.67 -40.01 13.49
CA SER A 110 -30.05 -40.48 13.43
C SER A 110 -30.67 -40.34 14.83
N THR A 111 -31.53 -39.36 15.03
CA THR A 111 -32.44 -39.31 16.17
C THR A 111 -33.54 -40.33 15.93
N THR A 112 -33.26 -41.60 16.24
CA THR A 112 -34.33 -42.59 16.44
C THR A 112 -35.07 -42.17 17.71
N GLY A 113 -36.33 -41.78 17.53
CA GLY A 113 -37.21 -41.35 18.59
C GLY A 113 -37.41 -42.44 19.65
N VAL A 114 -37.44 -42.01 20.91
CA VAL A 114 -37.97 -42.82 22.01
C VAL A 114 -39.48 -42.54 22.05
N PRO A 115 -40.36 -43.54 21.90
CA PRO A 115 -41.79 -43.32 21.99
C PRO A 115 -42.19 -43.05 23.45
N ALA A 116 -43.17 -42.17 23.61
CA ALA A 116 -43.85 -41.93 24.88
C ALA A 116 -44.56 -43.20 25.37
N ALA A 117 -44.37 -43.53 26.65
CA ALA A 117 -45.21 -44.43 27.43
C ALA A 117 -45.53 -43.67 28.73
N VAL A 118 -46.73 -43.08 28.81
CA VAL A 118 -47.99 -43.55 29.43
C VAL A 118 -48.08 -43.16 30.90
#